data_AF-A0A429DI37-F1
#
_entry.id   AF-A0A429DI37-F1
#
_cell.length_a   1.000
_cell.length_b   1.000
_cell.length_c   1.000
_cell.angle_alpha   90.00
_cell.angle_beta   90.00
_cell.angle_gamma   90.00
#
_symmetry.space_group_name_H-M   'P 1'
#
loop_
_entity.id
_entity.type
_entity.pdbx_description
1 polymer ?
#
loop_
_entity_poly.entity_id
_entity_poly.type
_entity_poly.pdbx_seq_one_letter_code
_entity_poly.pdbx_strand_id
1 'polypeptide(L)'
;MGGGHAPGKGRRATSEFPAGWTDEQIIAVIKDVANDPSEPRLRLHNGRWRCAGERYGVHLIVLVEDNGHVKTGYPVAGPGVVRNPDTAADPANPTVADLAAGRISFFGDSLLDQIGDRIAPDLLAFYRTLHWSGEWEELADVLVAHAMHENLHLGVDEYATLDSLLNSFDLPIDGFLYLNDRAHALAVLRP
;
A
#
# COMPACT_ATOMS: atom_id res chain seq x y z
N MET A 1 -6.31 -14.96 3.05
CA MET A 1 -5.76 -13.68 3.55
C MET A 1 -4.35 -13.95 4.02
N GLY A 2 -3.36 -13.25 3.46
CA GLY A 2 -1.97 -13.34 3.91
C GLY A 2 -1.79 -12.54 5.19
N GLY A 3 -1.42 -13.21 6.29
CA GLY A 3 -1.33 -12.64 7.64
C GLY A 3 -0.13 -11.73 7.89
N GLY A 4 0.16 -10.80 6.97
CA GLY A 4 1.28 -9.86 7.10
C GLY A 4 1.10 -8.82 8.22
N HIS A 5 -0.16 -8.55 8.60
CA HIS A 5 -0.55 -7.58 9.62
C HIS A 5 -1.02 -8.23 10.93
N ALA A 6 -0.94 -9.57 11.04
CA ALA A 6 -1.26 -10.24 12.29
C ALA A 6 -0.28 -9.80 13.40
N PRO A 7 -0.65 -9.90 14.68
CA PRO A 7 0.20 -9.42 15.74
C PRO A 7 1.50 -10.23 15.87
N GLY A 8 2.60 -9.53 16.13
CA GLY A 8 3.92 -10.10 16.36
C GLY A 8 4.65 -10.58 15.10
N LYS A 9 4.23 -10.14 13.90
CA LYS A 9 4.90 -10.52 12.65
C LYS A 9 6.25 -9.82 12.48
N GLY A 10 6.39 -8.62 13.01
CA GLY A 10 7.61 -7.80 12.97
C GLY A 10 8.04 -7.40 11.56
N ARG A 11 7.15 -7.46 10.56
CA ARG A 11 7.51 -7.10 9.19
C ARG A 11 7.81 -5.60 9.12
N ARG A 12 9.01 -5.24 8.67
CA ARG A 12 9.51 -3.86 8.55
C ARG A 12 8.44 -2.93 7.94
N ALA A 13 8.31 -1.74 8.52
CA ALA A 13 7.44 -0.65 8.05
C ALA A 13 5.95 -0.97 7.93
N THR A 14 5.47 -2.06 8.51
CA THR A 14 4.06 -2.46 8.42
C THR A 14 3.33 -2.23 9.73
N SER A 15 2.02 -2.04 9.63
CA SER A 15 1.16 -1.97 10.81
C SER A 15 0.67 -3.36 11.23
N GLU A 16 0.40 -3.55 12.51
CA GLU A 16 -0.11 -4.81 13.04
C GLU A 16 -1.39 -4.62 13.83
N PHE A 17 -2.26 -5.62 13.76
CA PHE A 17 -3.46 -5.68 14.57
C PHE A 17 -3.10 -5.82 16.05
N PRO A 18 -4.02 -5.46 16.97
CA PRO A 18 -3.73 -5.53 18.39
C PRO A 18 -3.28 -6.92 18.85
N ALA A 19 -2.28 -6.97 19.73
CA ALA A 19 -1.69 -8.22 20.25
C ALA A 19 -2.69 -9.21 20.86
N GLY A 20 -3.85 -8.73 21.33
CA GLY A 20 -4.91 -9.57 21.89
C GLY A 20 -5.91 -10.12 20.87
N TRP A 21 -5.83 -9.73 19.58
CA TRP A 21 -6.75 -10.20 18.55
C TRP A 21 -6.28 -11.52 17.95
N THR A 22 -7.18 -12.48 17.83
CA THR A 22 -6.90 -13.75 17.14
C THR A 22 -7.05 -13.58 15.62
N ASP A 23 -6.47 -14.50 14.85
CA ASP A 23 -6.63 -14.52 13.39
C ASP A 23 -8.11 -14.61 12.99
N GLU A 24 -8.93 -15.39 13.71
CA GLU A 24 -10.38 -15.48 13.45
C GLU A 24 -11.08 -14.15 13.66
N GLN A 25 -10.72 -13.41 14.72
CA GLN A 25 -11.27 -12.08 14.99
C GLN A 25 -10.86 -11.09 13.89
N ILE A 26 -9.59 -11.10 13.48
CA ILE A 26 -9.08 -10.25 12.40
C ILE A 26 -9.83 -10.53 11.10
N ILE A 27 -9.96 -11.81 10.73
CA ILE A 27 -10.69 -12.23 9.52
C ILE A 27 -12.16 -11.80 9.59
N ALA A 28 -12.80 -11.95 10.75
CA ALA A 28 -14.20 -11.54 10.95
C ALA A 28 -14.37 -10.03 10.76
N VAL A 29 -13.50 -9.22 11.37
CA VAL A 29 -13.52 -7.75 11.25
C VAL A 29 -13.22 -7.28 9.82
N ILE A 30 -12.26 -7.89 9.14
CA ILE A 30 -11.95 -7.58 7.73
C ILE A 30 -13.16 -7.89 6.84
N LYS A 31 -13.80 -9.06 7.02
CA LYS A 31 -15.01 -9.41 6.27
C LYS A 31 -16.14 -8.44 6.56
N ASP A 32 -16.32 -8.03 7.80
CA ASP A 32 -17.37 -7.09 8.19
C ASP A 32 -17.16 -5.74 7.53
N VAL A 33 -15.94 -5.16 7.58
CA VAL A 33 -15.63 -3.89 6.91
C VAL A 33 -15.70 -3.97 5.39
N ALA A 34 -15.34 -5.10 4.78
CA ALA A 34 -15.51 -5.28 3.33
C ALA A 34 -16.99 -5.18 2.90
N ASN A 35 -17.89 -5.75 3.71
CA ASN A 35 -19.32 -5.80 3.43
C ASN A 35 -20.07 -4.55 3.90
N ASP A 36 -19.68 -3.96 5.02
CA ASP A 36 -20.32 -2.81 5.65
C ASP A 36 -19.27 -1.81 6.19
N PRO A 37 -18.62 -1.05 5.29
CA PRO A 37 -17.64 -0.05 5.67
C PRO A 37 -18.31 1.14 6.37
N SER A 38 -17.59 1.77 7.30
CA SER A 38 -18.07 2.97 7.99
C SER A 38 -17.91 4.24 7.14
N GLU A 39 -17.09 4.16 6.09
CA GLU A 39 -16.87 5.23 5.12
C GLU A 39 -17.43 4.86 3.74
N PRO A 40 -17.73 5.85 2.87
CA PRO A 40 -18.04 5.57 1.48
C PRO A 40 -16.94 4.74 0.81
N ARG A 41 -17.35 3.74 0.04
CA ARG A 41 -16.43 2.97 -0.78
C ARG A 41 -15.79 3.87 -1.82
N LEU A 42 -14.46 3.79 -1.94
CA LEU A 42 -13.70 4.52 -2.95
C LEU A 42 -13.21 3.54 -4.00
N ARG A 43 -13.57 3.79 -5.27
CA ARG A 43 -13.01 3.04 -6.39
C ARG A 43 -11.61 3.58 -6.70
N LEU A 44 -10.62 2.70 -6.74
CA LEU A 44 -9.24 3.02 -7.06
C LEU A 44 -8.98 2.87 -8.56
N HIS A 45 -8.00 3.59 -9.09
CA HIS A 45 -7.62 3.53 -10.51
C HIS A 45 -7.14 2.15 -10.97
N ASN A 46 -6.58 1.35 -10.06
CA ASN A 46 -6.24 -0.05 -10.36
C ASN A 46 -7.44 -1.01 -10.37
N GLY A 47 -8.66 -0.48 -10.22
CA GLY A 47 -9.89 -1.24 -10.30
C GLY A 47 -10.35 -1.87 -8.99
N ARG A 48 -9.56 -1.77 -7.91
CA ARG A 48 -9.98 -2.23 -6.56
C ARG A 48 -10.90 -1.23 -5.88
N TRP A 49 -11.59 -1.71 -4.85
CA TRP A 49 -12.36 -0.89 -3.93
C TRP A 49 -11.62 -0.75 -2.60
N ARG A 50 -11.45 0.48 -2.12
CA ARG A 50 -11.10 0.77 -0.72
C ARG A 50 -12.37 0.75 0.11
N CYS A 51 -12.44 -0.16 1.06
CA CYS A 51 -13.45 -0.22 2.12
C CYS A 51 -12.77 0.11 3.45
N ALA A 52 -13.18 1.19 4.11
CA ALA A 52 -12.61 1.59 5.39
C ALA A 52 -13.67 1.60 6.49
N GLY A 53 -13.26 1.23 7.70
CA GLY A 53 -14.17 1.15 8.82
C GLY A 53 -13.46 1.12 10.16
N GLU A 54 -14.24 1.23 11.23
CA GLU A 54 -13.75 1.08 12.59
C GLU A 54 -14.47 -0.07 13.29
N ARG A 55 -13.72 -0.94 13.97
CA ARG A 55 -14.28 -1.98 14.85
C ARG A 55 -13.48 -2.04 16.15
N TYR A 56 -14.19 -2.04 17.27
CA TYR A 56 -13.58 -2.03 18.61
C TYR A 56 -12.54 -0.89 18.80
N GLY A 57 -12.79 0.28 18.19
CA GLY A 57 -11.87 1.43 18.23
C GLY A 57 -10.67 1.34 17.28
N VAL A 58 -10.55 0.26 16.50
CA VAL A 58 -9.47 0.06 15.51
C VAL A 58 -9.98 0.44 14.13
N HIS A 59 -9.38 1.49 13.55
CA HIS A 59 -9.58 1.86 12.16
C HIS A 59 -8.75 0.95 11.26
N LEU A 60 -9.37 0.39 10.22
CA LEU A 60 -8.74 -0.48 9.25
C LEU A 60 -9.23 -0.21 7.83
N ILE A 61 -8.38 -0.56 6.87
CA ILE A 61 -8.70 -0.53 5.46
C ILE A 61 -8.67 -1.95 4.92
N VAL A 62 -9.62 -2.24 4.05
CA VAL A 62 -9.74 -3.50 3.31
C VAL A 62 -9.81 -3.17 1.82
N LEU A 63 -8.91 -3.78 1.04
CA LEU A 63 -8.94 -3.68 -0.41
C LEU A 63 -9.69 -4.87 -0.98
N VAL A 64 -10.73 -4.59 -1.76
CA VAL A 64 -11.61 -5.59 -2.34
C VAL A 64 -11.47 -5.55 -3.86
N GLU A 65 -11.26 -6.71 -4.47
CA GLU A 65 -11.22 -6.85 -5.92
C GLU A 65 -12.62 -6.70 -6.53
N ASP A 66 -12.70 -6.49 -7.84
CA ASP A 66 -13.99 -6.26 -8.53
C ASP A 66 -14.93 -7.48 -8.45
N ASN A 67 -14.38 -8.68 -8.24
CA ASN A 67 -15.13 -9.93 -8.01
C ASN A 67 -15.65 -10.08 -6.56
N GLY A 68 -15.39 -9.11 -5.67
CA GLY A 68 -15.77 -9.14 -4.26
C GLY A 68 -14.80 -9.87 -3.33
N HIS A 69 -13.70 -10.42 -3.85
CA HIS A 69 -12.67 -11.05 -3.00
C HIS A 69 -11.84 -9.99 -2.26
N VAL A 70 -11.53 -10.26 -1.00
CA VAL A 70 -10.60 -9.43 -0.23
C VAL A 70 -9.17 -9.71 -0.69
N LYS A 71 -8.48 -8.68 -1.19
CA LYS A 71 -7.06 -8.70 -1.55
C LYS A 71 -6.19 -8.61 -0.30
N THR A 72 -6.35 -7.54 0.48
CA THR A 72 -5.63 -7.29 1.74
C THR A 72 -6.52 -6.56 2.74
N GLY A 73 -6.18 -6.65 4.01
CA GLY A 73 -6.79 -5.87 5.08
C GLY A 73 -5.76 -5.59 6.17
N TYR A 74 -5.66 -4.33 6.58
CA TYR A 74 -4.62 -3.86 7.49
C TYR A 74 -5.16 -2.78 8.43
N PRO A 75 -4.66 -2.73 9.68
CA PRO A 75 -5.04 -1.68 10.61
C PRO A 75 -4.25 -0.40 10.31
N VAL A 76 -4.87 0.75 10.57
CA VAL A 76 -4.28 2.06 10.33
C VAL A 76 -4.06 2.78 11.66
N ALA A 77 -5.04 2.75 12.56
CA ALA A 77 -4.96 3.43 13.85
C ALA A 77 -5.89 2.80 14.88
N GLY A 78 -5.72 3.16 16.16
CA GLY A 78 -6.59 2.75 17.25
C GLY A 78 -5.85 2.00 18.36
N PRO A 79 -6.57 1.59 19.43
CA PRO A 79 -5.96 0.94 20.58
C PRO A 79 -5.24 -0.35 20.21
N GLY A 80 -3.96 -0.44 20.56
CA GLY A 80 -3.14 -1.63 20.36
C GLY A 80 -2.61 -1.83 18.94
N VAL A 81 -2.97 -0.97 17.98
CA VAL A 81 -2.33 -0.98 16.65
C VAL A 81 -0.88 -0.53 16.80
N VAL A 82 0.04 -1.30 16.25
CA VAL A 82 1.48 -1.00 16.30
C VAL A 82 1.97 -0.79 14.86
N ARG A 83 2.91 0.14 14.67
CA ARG A 83 3.70 0.21 13.44
C ARG A 83 5.11 -0.27 13.71
N ASN A 84 5.56 -1.25 12.93
CA ASN A 84 6.92 -1.74 12.96
C ASN A 84 7.89 -0.68 12.43
N PRO A 85 9.13 -0.60 12.97
CA PRO A 85 10.13 0.33 12.49
C PRO A 85 10.39 0.19 10.99
N ASP A 86 10.63 1.31 10.32
CA ASP A 86 11.05 1.34 8.93
C ASP A 86 12.58 1.33 8.81
N THR A 87 13.21 0.40 9.52
CA THR A 87 14.67 0.21 9.55
C THR A 87 14.97 -1.28 9.54
N ALA A 88 16.18 -1.66 9.11
CA ALA A 88 16.63 -3.04 9.26
C ALA A 88 16.59 -3.46 10.73
N ALA A 89 16.35 -4.75 11.00
CA ALA A 89 16.39 -5.28 12.36
C ALA A 89 17.78 -5.13 13.00
N ASP A 90 18.84 -5.27 12.20
CA ASP A 90 20.21 -4.90 12.54
C ASP A 90 20.71 -3.82 11.54
N PRO A 91 20.59 -2.53 11.88
CA PRO A 91 21.06 -1.44 11.01
C PRO A 91 22.56 -1.45 10.73
N ALA A 92 23.37 -2.10 11.58
CA ALA A 92 24.81 -2.21 11.35
C ALA A 92 25.13 -3.27 10.29
N ASN A 93 24.24 -4.26 10.08
CA ASN A 93 24.40 -5.34 9.12
C ASN A 93 23.08 -5.59 8.36
N PRO A 94 22.64 -4.67 7.51
CA PRO A 94 21.39 -4.81 6.78
C PRO A 94 21.46 -5.99 5.81
N THR A 95 20.38 -6.78 5.74
CA THR A 95 20.24 -7.84 4.74
C THR A 95 19.93 -7.26 3.36
N VAL A 96 20.05 -8.06 2.30
CA VAL A 96 19.61 -7.67 0.94
C VAL A 96 18.12 -7.29 0.93
N ALA A 97 17.29 -8.01 1.69
CA ALA A 97 15.87 -7.71 1.81
C ALA A 97 15.63 -6.35 2.51
N ASP A 98 16.42 -6.02 3.54
CA ASP A 98 16.34 -4.72 4.21
C ASP A 98 16.70 -3.57 3.26
N LEU A 99 17.75 -3.76 2.45
CA LEU A 99 18.17 -2.77 1.46
C LEU A 99 17.10 -2.58 0.36
N ALA A 100 16.51 -3.67 -0.13
CA ALA A 100 15.42 -3.61 -1.10
C ALA A 100 14.20 -2.89 -0.51
N ALA A 101 13.76 -3.27 0.68
CA ALA A 101 12.66 -2.63 1.40
C ALA A 101 12.96 -1.14 1.67
N GLY A 102 14.21 -0.80 2.00
CA GLY A 102 14.64 0.58 2.22
C GLY A 102 14.50 1.44 0.96
N ARG A 103 14.89 0.88 -0.20
CA ARG A 103 14.71 1.54 -1.49
C ARG A 103 13.24 1.74 -1.84
N ILE A 104 12.39 0.71 -1.66
CA ILE A 104 10.96 0.81 -1.95
C ILE A 104 10.32 1.91 -1.09
N SER A 105 10.56 1.89 0.22
CA SER A 105 10.02 2.92 1.13
C SER A 105 10.47 4.32 0.71
N PHE A 106 11.77 4.50 0.44
CA PHE A 106 12.34 5.80 0.05
C PHE A 106 11.73 6.35 -1.25
N PHE A 107 11.70 5.55 -2.32
CA PHE A 107 11.19 6.02 -3.60
C PHE A 107 9.67 6.19 -3.59
N GLY A 108 8.94 5.37 -2.82
CA GLY A 108 7.51 5.53 -2.62
C GLY A 108 7.16 6.86 -1.95
N ASP A 109 7.85 7.21 -0.86
CA ASP A 109 7.66 8.47 -0.15
C ASP A 109 8.05 9.68 -1.02
N SER A 110 9.23 9.59 -1.65
CA SER A 110 9.75 10.64 -2.53
C SER A 110 8.80 10.94 -3.69
N LEU A 111 8.22 9.90 -4.31
CA LEU A 111 7.29 10.09 -5.41
C LEU A 111 6.00 10.78 -4.92
N LEU A 112 5.44 10.33 -3.78
CA LEU A 112 4.24 10.92 -3.20
C LEU A 112 4.44 12.41 -2.85
N ASP A 113 5.62 12.80 -2.39
CA ASP A 113 5.95 14.20 -2.15
C ASP A 113 6.10 15.00 -3.45
N GLN A 114 6.72 14.44 -4.49
CA GLN A 114 6.89 15.11 -5.78
C GLN A 114 5.56 15.36 -6.51
N ILE A 115 4.63 14.40 -6.46
CA ILE A 115 3.37 14.46 -7.22
C ILE A 115 2.15 14.85 -6.39
N GLY A 116 2.29 14.97 -5.06
CA GLY A 116 1.18 15.13 -4.14
C GLY A 116 0.22 16.27 -4.46
N ASP A 117 0.75 17.43 -4.88
CA ASP A 117 -0.06 18.61 -5.24
C ASP A 117 -0.97 18.40 -6.46
N ARG A 118 -0.74 17.34 -7.24
CA ARG A 118 -1.56 16.94 -8.41
C ARG A 118 -2.53 15.80 -8.11
N ILE A 119 -2.57 15.30 -6.87
CA ILE A 119 -3.46 14.23 -6.44
C ILE A 119 -4.53 14.83 -5.53
N ALA A 120 -5.79 14.40 -5.71
CA ALA A 120 -6.88 14.80 -4.82
C ALA A 120 -6.54 14.50 -3.34
N PRO A 121 -6.78 15.42 -2.38
CA PRO A 121 -6.28 15.28 -1.01
C PRO A 121 -6.68 13.97 -0.31
N ASP A 122 -7.92 13.52 -0.46
CA ASP A 122 -8.40 12.28 0.16
C ASP A 122 -7.69 11.04 -0.42
N LEU A 123 -7.38 11.08 -1.71
CA LEU A 123 -6.69 10.00 -2.40
C LEU A 123 -5.19 10.00 -2.06
N LEU A 124 -4.57 11.18 -1.95
CA LEU A 124 -3.20 11.32 -1.46
C LEU A 124 -3.07 10.80 -0.02
N ALA A 125 -4.03 11.13 0.86
CA ALA A 125 -4.07 10.61 2.22
C ALA A 125 -4.15 9.08 2.25
N PHE A 126 -4.95 8.49 1.37
CA PHE A 126 -5.00 7.04 1.21
C PHE A 126 -3.67 6.45 0.71
N TYR A 127 -3.03 7.04 -0.30
CA TYR A 127 -1.72 6.55 -0.78
C TYR A 127 -0.62 6.64 0.28
N ARG A 128 -0.61 7.73 1.06
CA ARG A 128 0.27 7.85 2.23
C ARG A 128 -0.05 6.79 3.30
N THR A 129 -1.30 6.39 3.42
CA THR A 129 -1.70 5.29 4.32
C THR A 129 -1.17 3.93 3.82
N LEU A 130 -1.26 3.63 2.52
CA LEU A 130 -0.64 2.42 1.95
C LEU A 130 0.86 2.40 2.22
N HIS A 131 1.54 3.52 1.99
CA HIS A 131 2.97 3.67 2.28
C HIS A 131 3.28 3.41 3.76
N TRP A 132 2.53 4.07 4.65
CA TRP A 132 2.71 3.98 6.09
C TRP A 132 2.46 2.57 6.62
N SER A 133 1.47 1.86 6.07
CA SER A 133 1.13 0.48 6.44
C SER A 133 2.04 -0.56 5.77
N GLY A 134 2.98 -0.17 4.91
CA GLY A 134 3.88 -1.10 4.23
C GLY A 134 3.19 -1.94 3.15
N GLU A 135 2.09 -1.45 2.59
CA GLU A 135 1.38 -2.03 1.45
C GLU A 135 1.98 -1.48 0.15
N TRP A 136 3.30 -1.70 -0.02
CA TRP A 136 4.08 -1.01 -1.04
C TRP A 136 3.79 -1.50 -2.47
N GLU A 137 3.52 -2.79 -2.66
CA GLU A 137 3.11 -3.33 -3.94
C GLU A 137 1.78 -2.71 -4.38
N GLU A 138 0.83 -2.56 -3.46
CA GLU A 138 -0.47 -1.88 -3.70
C GLU A 138 -0.28 -0.40 -3.99
N LEU A 139 0.61 0.28 -3.25
CA LEU A 139 0.96 1.68 -3.51
C LEU A 139 1.54 1.86 -4.93
N ALA A 140 2.53 1.05 -5.30
CA ALA A 140 3.17 1.17 -6.61
C ALA A 140 2.18 0.90 -7.74
N ASP A 141 1.36 -0.16 -7.62
CA ASP A 141 0.35 -0.51 -8.62
C ASP A 141 -0.72 0.58 -8.76
N VAL A 142 -1.26 1.11 -7.65
CA VAL A 142 -2.28 2.15 -7.71
C VAL A 142 -1.74 3.49 -8.19
N LEU A 143 -0.47 3.83 -7.88
CA LEU A 143 0.16 5.04 -8.37
C LEU A 143 0.40 4.99 -9.88
N VAL A 144 0.87 3.85 -10.41
CA VAL A 144 1.01 3.66 -11.85
C VAL A 144 -0.34 3.77 -12.55
N ALA A 145 -1.36 3.09 -12.01
CA ALA A 145 -2.70 3.17 -12.54
C ALA A 145 -3.21 4.62 -12.54
N HIS A 146 -3.10 5.33 -11.41
CA HIS A 146 -3.48 6.73 -11.30
C HIS A 146 -2.80 7.58 -12.37
N ALA A 147 -1.47 7.50 -12.47
CA ALA A 147 -0.70 8.31 -13.41
C ALA A 147 -1.11 8.08 -14.87
N MET A 148 -1.38 6.83 -15.24
CA MET A 148 -1.82 6.48 -16.59
C MET A 148 -3.26 6.96 -16.88
N HIS A 149 -4.18 6.78 -15.94
CA HIS A 149 -5.59 7.16 -16.12
C HIS A 149 -5.80 8.68 -16.13
N GLU A 150 -5.07 9.40 -15.27
CA GLU A 150 -5.15 10.87 -15.18
C GLU A 150 -4.22 11.58 -16.17
N ASN A 151 -3.45 10.82 -16.98
CA ASN A 151 -2.41 11.35 -17.87
C ASN A 151 -1.48 12.33 -17.15
N LEU A 152 -0.99 11.92 -15.97
CA LEU A 152 -0.07 12.74 -15.20
C LEU A 152 1.22 12.96 -16.00
N HIS A 153 1.50 14.23 -16.30
CA HIS A 153 2.75 14.62 -16.94
C HIS A 153 3.85 14.61 -15.88
N LEU A 154 4.67 13.56 -15.90
CA LEU A 154 5.80 13.43 -14.99
C LEU A 154 6.98 14.27 -15.49
N GLY A 155 7.61 15.02 -14.60
CA GLY A 155 8.92 15.60 -14.86
C GLY A 155 10.01 14.54 -14.99
N VAL A 156 11.19 14.92 -15.47
CA VAL A 156 12.34 13.99 -15.62
C VAL A 156 12.70 13.33 -14.28
N ASP A 157 12.71 14.10 -13.20
CA ASP A 157 13.06 13.58 -11.86
C ASP A 157 11.96 12.69 -11.29
N GLU A 158 10.69 13.02 -11.51
CA GLU A 158 9.54 12.22 -11.10
C GLU A 158 9.51 10.88 -11.83
N TYR A 159 9.76 10.91 -13.15
CA TYR A 159 9.89 9.72 -13.97
C TYR A 159 11.05 8.82 -13.46
N ALA A 160 12.21 9.42 -13.15
CA ALA A 160 13.36 8.66 -12.63
C ALA A 160 13.08 8.06 -11.24
N THR A 161 12.35 8.77 -10.37
CA THR A 161 11.86 8.24 -9.10
C THR A 161 10.91 7.07 -9.32
N LEU A 162 9.93 7.21 -10.22
CA LEU A 162 8.98 6.15 -10.55
C LEU A 162 9.71 4.92 -11.10
N ASP A 163 10.60 5.08 -12.07
CA ASP A 163 11.41 3.99 -12.63
C ASP A 163 12.23 3.28 -11.53
N SER A 164 12.83 4.04 -10.63
CA SER A 164 13.58 3.50 -9.48
C SER A 164 12.70 2.73 -8.50
N LEU A 165 11.47 3.21 -8.25
CA LEU A 165 10.47 2.52 -7.44
C LEU A 165 10.08 1.19 -8.10
N LEU A 166 9.68 1.20 -9.36
CA LEU A 166 9.21 0.00 -10.07
C LEU A 166 10.30 -1.05 -10.27
N ASN A 167 11.56 -0.63 -10.42
CA ASN A 167 12.71 -1.54 -10.50
C ASN A 167 13.13 -2.12 -9.13
N SER A 168 12.51 -1.69 -8.03
CA SER A 168 12.78 -2.23 -6.70
C SER A 168 11.94 -3.48 -6.39
N PHE A 169 11.03 -3.89 -7.28
CA PHE A 169 10.18 -5.07 -7.13
C PHE A 169 10.65 -6.24 -8.00
N ASP A 170 10.57 -7.45 -7.46
CA ASP A 170 10.74 -8.70 -8.20
C ASP A 170 9.41 -9.09 -8.86
N LEU A 171 9.32 -8.92 -10.18
CA LEU A 171 8.10 -9.12 -10.97
C LEU A 171 8.15 -10.45 -11.76
N PRO A 172 7.00 -11.10 -12.04
CA PRO A 172 5.64 -10.64 -11.74
C PRO A 172 5.16 -10.97 -10.32
N ILE A 173 4.27 -10.13 -9.79
CA ILE A 173 3.60 -10.33 -8.50
C ILE A 173 2.12 -10.61 -8.74
N ASP A 174 1.59 -11.67 -8.13
CA ASP A 174 0.21 -12.09 -8.36
C ASP A 174 -0.82 -11.03 -7.97
N GLY A 175 -1.77 -10.80 -8.88
CA GLY A 175 -2.84 -9.82 -8.75
C GLY A 175 -2.44 -8.35 -8.97
N PHE A 176 -1.22 -8.01 -9.39
CA PHE A 176 -0.84 -6.60 -9.64
C PHE A 176 -0.71 -6.32 -11.13
N LEU A 177 -1.74 -5.72 -11.75
CA LEU A 177 -1.77 -5.56 -13.21
C LEU A 177 -0.80 -4.48 -13.68
N TYR A 178 -0.85 -3.29 -13.09
CA TYR A 178 -0.13 -2.12 -13.57
C TYR A 178 1.35 -2.18 -13.17
N LEU A 179 1.63 -2.68 -11.98
CA LEU A 179 3.01 -2.92 -11.55
C LEU A 179 3.69 -4.00 -12.42
N ASN A 180 2.99 -5.07 -12.78
CA ASN A 180 3.55 -6.11 -13.65
C ASN A 180 3.77 -5.62 -15.10
N ASP A 181 2.99 -4.64 -15.56
CA ASP A 181 3.15 -4.02 -16.88
C ASP A 181 4.05 -2.77 -16.86
N ARG A 182 5.09 -2.78 -16.00
CA ARG A 182 5.99 -1.64 -15.81
C ARG A 182 6.59 -1.08 -17.10
N ALA A 183 6.90 -1.94 -18.08
CA ALA A 183 7.57 -1.52 -19.31
C ALA A 183 6.62 -0.66 -20.17
N HIS A 184 5.35 -1.04 -20.25
CA HIS A 184 4.34 -0.24 -20.92
C HIS A 184 4.05 1.05 -20.14
N ALA A 185 3.87 0.96 -18.82
CA ALA A 185 3.63 2.12 -17.97
C ALA A 185 4.71 3.19 -18.13
N LEU A 186 5.99 2.80 -18.05
CA LEU A 186 7.13 3.71 -18.24
C LEU A 186 7.21 4.25 -19.68
N ALA A 187 6.80 3.48 -20.69
CA ALA A 187 6.75 4.02 -22.06
C ALA A 187 5.67 5.09 -22.22
N VAL A 188 4.52 4.93 -21.56
CA VAL A 188 3.39 5.87 -21.61
C VAL A 188 3.65 7.14 -20.80
N LEU A 189 4.26 7.01 -19.62
CA LEU A 189 4.48 8.11 -18.67
C LEU A 189 5.78 8.89 -18.90
N ARG A 190 6.49 8.60 -20.00
CA ARG A 190 7.74 9.28 -20.33
C ARG A 190 7.47 10.77 -20.66
N PRO A 191 8.26 11.72 -20.12
CA PRO A 191 8.18 13.14 -20.46
C PRO A 191 8.51 13.45 -21.93
#